data_AF-A0A535Y266-F1
#
_entry.id   AF-A0A535Y266-F1
#
_cell.length_a   1.000
_cell.length_b   1.000
_cell.length_c   1.000
_cell.angle_alpha   90.00
_cell.angle_beta   90.00
_cell.angle_gamma   90.00
#
_symmetry.space_group_name_H-M   'P 1'
#
loop_
_entity.id
_entity.type
_entity.pdbx_description
1 polymer ?
#
loop_
_entity_poly.entity_id
_entity_poly.type
_entity_poly.pdbx_seq_one_letter_code
_entity_poly.pdbx_strand_id
1 'polypeptide(L)'
;MFDLIQHIPGPWRQLAEVLIAPLAWIPRLQHMLWDFFFAPGPLWLVAGKYIFLLFPALLAVAAVWCTQLSVYTFPFRSGRAQFIPTMMLTWWDAVRAIWLYWVGMFRFVGVALGWAVAFSTFVAKLVLEVIRQIALMPFTMTGRMTQNYFTPGVPWIAFVMLIFWCALEAA
;
A
#
# COMPACT_ATOMS: atom_id res chain seq x y z
N MET A 1 -10.42 -32.69 -4.43
CA MET A 1 -11.23 -32.97 -3.22
C MET A 1 -12.51 -33.74 -3.56
N PHE A 2 -13.21 -33.41 -4.64
CA PHE A 2 -14.42 -34.14 -5.07
C PHE A 2 -14.15 -35.54 -5.68
N ASP A 3 -12.96 -35.82 -6.21
CA ASP A 3 -12.61 -37.16 -6.73
C ASP A 3 -12.55 -38.26 -5.66
N LEU A 4 -12.24 -37.89 -4.42
CA LEU A 4 -12.24 -38.82 -3.27
C LEU A 4 -13.65 -39.30 -2.92
N ILE A 5 -14.69 -38.50 -3.19
CA ILE A 5 -16.10 -38.86 -2.93
C ILE A 5 -16.58 -39.94 -3.91
N GLN A 6 -15.95 -40.07 -5.08
CA GLN A 6 -16.29 -41.11 -6.05
C GLN A 6 -15.80 -42.51 -5.64
N HIS A 7 -14.85 -42.60 -4.71
CA HIS A 7 -14.36 -43.87 -4.17
C HIS A 7 -15.16 -44.37 -2.96
N ILE A 8 -16.18 -43.63 -2.51
CA ILE A 8 -16.97 -43.97 -1.32
C ILE A 8 -18.12 -44.93 -1.70
N PRO A 9 -18.34 -46.04 -0.97
CA PRO A 9 -19.43 -46.97 -1.23
C PRO A 9 -20.80 -46.26 -1.23
N GLY A 10 -21.70 -46.66 -2.14
CA GLY A 10 -22.98 -46.00 -2.44
C GLY A 10 -23.82 -45.49 -1.25
N PRO A 11 -24.00 -46.25 -0.15
CA PRO A 11 -24.82 -45.81 0.99
C PRO A 11 -24.19 -44.63 1.77
N TRP A 12 -22.85 -44.57 1.82
CA TRP A 12 -22.11 -43.56 2.54
C TRP A 12 -21.91 -42.28 1.73
N ARG A 13 -22.14 -42.35 0.42
CA ARG A 13 -22.01 -41.19 -0.50
C ARG A 13 -23.01 -40.08 -0.18
N GLN A 14 -24.27 -40.43 0.07
CA GLN A 14 -25.30 -39.45 0.43
C GLN A 14 -25.02 -38.78 1.78
N LEU A 15 -24.57 -39.56 2.77
CA LEU A 15 -24.18 -39.00 4.08
C LEU A 15 -22.95 -38.09 3.95
N ALA A 16 -21.96 -38.49 3.15
CA ALA A 16 -20.78 -37.67 2.87
C ALA A 16 -21.13 -36.38 2.13
N GLU A 17 -22.04 -36.42 1.15
CA GLU A 17 -22.53 -35.24 0.45
C GLU A 17 -23.23 -34.25 1.40
N VAL A 18 -24.10 -34.74 2.28
CA VAL A 18 -24.77 -33.89 3.28
C VAL A 18 -23.77 -33.29 4.28
N LEU A 19 -22.78 -34.06 4.73
CA LEU A 19 -21.74 -33.57 5.64
C LEU A 19 -20.79 -32.56 4.98
N ILE A 20 -20.50 -32.72 3.69
CA ILE A 20 -19.56 -31.86 2.96
C ILE A 20 -20.28 -30.66 2.35
N ALA A 21 -21.60 -30.68 2.18
CA ALA A 21 -22.37 -29.58 1.60
C ALA A 21 -22.08 -28.20 2.23
N PRO A 22 -21.96 -28.06 3.57
CA PRO A 22 -21.56 -26.79 4.20
C PRO A 22 -20.12 -26.37 3.90
N LEU A 23 -19.24 -27.29 3.52
CA LEU A 23 -17.85 -27.00 3.11
C LEU A 23 -17.71 -26.79 1.60
N ALA A 24 -18.55 -27.42 0.79
CA ALA A 24 -18.38 -27.52 -0.66
C ALA A 24 -18.37 -26.15 -1.37
N TRP A 25 -19.03 -25.15 -0.78
CA TRP A 25 -19.10 -23.81 -1.37
C TRP A 25 -17.87 -22.93 -1.05
N ILE A 26 -17.10 -23.23 0.01
CA ILE A 26 -15.96 -22.41 0.44
C ILE A 26 -14.83 -22.42 -0.61
N PRO A 27 -14.42 -23.57 -1.18
CA PRO A 27 -13.43 -23.59 -2.25
C PRO A 27 -13.89 -22.80 -3.47
N ARG A 28 -15.19 -22.84 -3.82
CA ARG A 28 -15.74 -22.05 -4.92
C ARG A 28 -15.66 -20.55 -4.64
N LEU A 29 -15.98 -20.12 -3.42
CA LEU A 29 -15.80 -18.74 -2.98
C LEU A 29 -14.32 -18.32 -3.10
N GLN A 30 -13.40 -19.18 -2.66
CA GLN A 30 -11.97 -18.91 -2.79
C GLN A 30 -11.55 -18.77 -4.25
N HIS A 31 -11.97 -19.66 -5.15
CA HIS A 31 -11.66 -19.53 -6.58
C HIS A 31 -12.19 -18.21 -7.15
N MET A 32 -13.42 -17.82 -6.82
CA MET A 32 -13.97 -16.52 -7.24
C MET A 32 -13.13 -15.34 -6.72
N LEU A 33 -12.65 -15.40 -5.47
CA LEU A 33 -11.75 -14.38 -4.92
C LEU A 33 -10.39 -14.39 -5.63
N TRP A 34 -9.80 -15.57 -5.86
CA TRP A 34 -8.55 -15.71 -6.61
C TRP A 34 -8.68 -15.14 -8.01
N ASP A 35 -9.72 -15.48 -8.75
CA ASP A 35 -9.99 -14.93 -10.08
C ASP A 35 -10.15 -13.41 -10.03
N PHE A 36 -10.87 -12.90 -9.03
CA PHE A 36 -11.01 -11.45 -8.84
C PHE A 36 -9.67 -10.76 -8.56
N PHE A 37 -8.79 -11.34 -7.74
CA PHE A 37 -7.47 -10.78 -7.42
C PHE A 37 -6.46 -10.90 -8.56
N PHE A 38 -6.52 -11.96 -9.36
CA PHE A 38 -5.60 -12.19 -10.48
C PHE A 38 -6.12 -11.66 -11.82
N ALA A 39 -7.37 -11.17 -11.87
CA ALA A 39 -7.90 -10.50 -13.05
C ALA A 39 -6.97 -9.36 -13.51
N PRO A 40 -6.53 -9.38 -14.78
CA PRO A 40 -5.62 -8.36 -15.32
C PRO A 40 -6.34 -7.02 -15.43
N GLY A 41 -5.60 -5.94 -15.21
CA GLY A 41 -6.13 -4.58 -15.26
C GLY A 41 -5.02 -3.53 -15.18
N PRO A 42 -5.38 -2.24 -15.27
CA PRO A 42 -4.41 -1.16 -15.14
C PRO A 42 -3.72 -1.21 -13.78
N LEU A 43 -2.40 -0.96 -13.76
CA LEU A 43 -1.53 -1.09 -12.58
C LEU A 43 -2.09 -0.39 -11.32
N TRP A 44 -2.63 0.81 -11.47
CA TRP A 44 -3.23 1.56 -10.36
C TRP A 44 -4.43 0.84 -9.73
N LEU A 45 -5.27 0.22 -10.56
CA LEU A 45 -6.48 -0.47 -10.11
C LEU A 45 -6.11 -1.81 -9.45
N VAL A 46 -5.10 -2.49 -9.97
CA VAL A 46 -4.52 -3.69 -9.34
C VAL A 46 -3.93 -3.34 -7.97
N ALA A 47 -3.09 -2.31 -7.88
CA ALA A 47 -2.52 -1.84 -6.62
C ALA A 47 -3.61 -1.45 -5.61
N GLY A 48 -4.63 -0.69 -6.04
CA GLY A 48 -5.76 -0.32 -5.20
C GLY A 48 -6.54 -1.54 -4.70
N LYS A 49 -6.80 -2.54 -5.56
CA LYS A 49 -7.46 -3.79 -5.17
C LYS A 49 -6.69 -4.53 -4.08
N TYR A 50 -5.38 -4.71 -4.25
CA TYR A 50 -4.55 -5.38 -3.24
C TYR A 50 -4.47 -4.56 -1.95
N ILE A 51 -4.24 -3.26 -2.03
CA ILE A 51 -4.13 -2.41 -0.85
C ILE A 51 -5.45 -2.36 -0.08
N PHE A 52 -6.61 -2.19 -0.72
CA PHE A 52 -7.87 -2.00 0.01
C PHE A 52 -8.59 -3.29 0.38
N LEU A 53 -8.43 -4.37 -0.38
CA LEU A 53 -9.26 -5.57 -0.21
C LEU A 53 -8.49 -6.81 0.23
N LEU A 54 -7.15 -6.85 0.17
CA LEU A 54 -6.40 -8.06 0.53
C LEU A 54 -6.64 -8.50 1.97
N PHE A 55 -6.43 -7.60 2.94
CA PHE A 55 -6.63 -7.93 4.36
C PHE A 55 -8.10 -8.23 4.71
N PRO A 56 -9.08 -7.43 4.26
CA PRO A 56 -10.49 -7.78 4.44
C PRO A 56 -10.87 -9.14 3.84
N ALA A 57 -10.38 -9.46 2.64
CA ALA A 57 -10.68 -10.74 1.99
C ALA A 57 -10.06 -11.92 2.74
N LEU A 58 -8.81 -11.81 3.18
CA LEU A 58 -8.14 -12.85 3.98
C LEU A 58 -8.87 -13.08 5.31
N LEU A 59 -9.29 -12.00 5.98
CA LEU A 59 -10.05 -12.08 7.23
C LEU A 59 -11.41 -12.75 7.00
N ALA A 60 -12.12 -12.41 5.93
CA ALA A 60 -13.39 -13.03 5.57
C ALA A 60 -13.23 -14.54 5.29
N VAL A 61 -12.21 -14.93 4.53
CA VAL A 61 -11.90 -16.34 4.26
C VAL A 61 -11.59 -17.08 5.57
N ALA A 62 -10.75 -16.52 6.44
CA ALA A 62 -10.44 -17.09 7.73
C ALA A 62 -11.69 -17.23 8.62
N ALA A 63 -12.53 -16.19 8.69
CA ALA A 63 -13.78 -16.20 9.47
C ALA A 63 -14.75 -17.29 8.99
N VAL A 64 -14.90 -17.45 7.67
CA VAL A 64 -15.74 -18.51 7.08
C VAL A 64 -15.18 -19.90 7.44
N TRP A 65 -13.88 -20.14 7.28
CA TRP A 65 -13.28 -21.42 7.65
C TRP A 65 -13.42 -21.74 9.14
N CYS A 66 -13.12 -20.78 10.02
CA CYS A 66 -13.26 -20.93 11.47
C CYS A 66 -14.71 -21.22 11.88
N THR A 67 -15.68 -20.56 11.23
CA THR A 67 -17.10 -20.79 11.47
C THR A 67 -17.50 -22.21 11.10
N GLN A 68 -17.09 -22.65 9.90
CA GLN A 68 -17.45 -23.96 9.38
C GLN A 68 -16.81 -25.08 10.20
N LEU A 69 -15.52 -24.97 10.52
CA LEU A 69 -14.83 -25.93 11.42
C LEU A 69 -15.51 -26.00 12.79
N SER A 70 -15.95 -24.86 13.33
CA SER A 70 -16.64 -24.83 14.62
C SER A 70 -18.01 -25.51 14.57
N VAL A 71 -18.74 -25.44 13.46
CA VAL A 71 -20.03 -26.13 13.29
C VAL A 71 -19.88 -27.65 13.45
N TYR A 72 -18.81 -28.25 12.93
CA TYR A 72 -18.57 -29.70 13.12
C TYR A 72 -18.27 -30.09 14.56
N THR A 73 -17.75 -29.16 15.37
CA THR A 73 -17.50 -29.41 16.80
C THR A 73 -18.72 -29.21 17.68
N PHE A 74 -19.78 -28.57 17.16
CA PHE A 74 -20.99 -28.23 17.90
C PHE A 74 -21.68 -29.42 18.60
N PRO A 75 -21.83 -30.62 17.99
CA PRO A 75 -22.44 -31.77 18.68
C PRO A 75 -21.63 -32.25 19.90
N PHE A 76 -20.31 -32.07 19.93
CA PHE A 76 -19.43 -32.57 21.00
C PHE A 76 -19.06 -31.50 22.04
N ARG A 77 -19.48 -30.25 21.84
CA ARG A 77 -19.05 -29.10 22.66
C ARG A 77 -19.92 -28.91 23.90
N SER A 78 -19.29 -28.85 25.08
CA SER A 78 -19.91 -28.35 26.31
C SER A 78 -20.02 -26.82 26.28
N GLY A 79 -21.12 -26.24 26.80
CA GLY A 79 -21.33 -24.78 26.77
C GLY A 79 -21.98 -24.22 25.49
N ARG A 80 -22.81 -25.01 24.79
CA ARG A 80 -23.46 -24.63 23.51
C ARG A 80 -24.20 -23.28 23.53
N ALA A 81 -24.81 -22.93 24.65
CA ALA A 81 -25.57 -21.69 24.81
C ALA A 81 -24.69 -20.43 24.78
N GLN A 82 -23.44 -20.52 25.25
CA GLN A 82 -22.50 -19.40 25.23
C GLN A 82 -21.77 -19.29 23.88
N PHE A 83 -21.68 -20.39 23.13
CA PHE A 83 -20.94 -20.41 21.86
C PHE A 83 -21.56 -19.51 20.79
N ILE A 84 -22.89 -19.55 20.62
CA ILE A 84 -23.60 -18.75 19.62
C ILE A 84 -23.39 -17.24 19.81
N PRO A 85 -23.60 -16.65 21.02
CA PRO A 85 -23.36 -15.23 21.21
C PRO A 85 -21.88 -14.86 21.07
N THR A 86 -20.94 -15.68 21.54
CA THR A 86 -19.51 -15.44 21.29
C THR A 86 -19.18 -15.44 19.81
N MET A 87 -19.75 -16.37 19.02
CA MET A 87 -19.56 -16.41 17.58
C MET A 87 -20.10 -15.14 16.91
N MET A 88 -21.30 -14.68 17.26
CA MET A 88 -21.86 -13.43 16.75
C MET A 88 -20.99 -12.23 17.10
N LEU A 89 -20.47 -12.16 18.33
CA LEU A 89 -19.56 -11.09 18.75
C LEU A 89 -18.25 -11.12 17.95
N THR A 90 -17.66 -12.29 17.72
CA THR A 90 -16.44 -12.39 16.90
C THR A 90 -16.67 -11.98 15.44
N TRP A 91 -17.83 -12.31 14.87
CA TRP A 91 -18.22 -11.82 13.53
C TRP A 91 -18.44 -10.32 13.51
N TRP A 92 -19.02 -9.75 14.57
CA TRP A 92 -19.15 -8.32 14.73
C TRP A 92 -17.79 -7.62 14.83
N ASP A 93 -16.87 -8.16 15.61
CA ASP A 93 -15.51 -7.66 15.73
C ASP A 93 -14.74 -7.75 14.41
N ALA A 94 -14.95 -8.82 13.64
CA ALA A 94 -14.42 -8.97 12.28
C ALA A 94 -14.90 -7.86 11.33
N VAL A 95 -16.21 -7.59 11.30
CA VAL A 95 -16.79 -6.50 10.50
C VAL A 95 -16.22 -5.15 10.95
N ARG A 96 -16.13 -4.93 12.27
CA ARG A 96 -15.57 -3.70 12.83
C ARG A 96 -14.09 -3.53 12.49
N ALA A 97 -13.31 -4.60 12.48
CA ALA A 97 -11.90 -4.58 12.08
C ALA A 97 -11.75 -4.19 10.60
N ILE A 98 -12.58 -4.74 9.70
CA ILE A 98 -12.62 -4.35 8.28
C ILE A 98 -12.98 -2.87 8.13
N TRP A 99 -13.96 -2.40 8.88
CA TRP A 99 -14.36 -0.99 8.86
C TRP A 99 -13.24 -0.06 9.30
N LEU A 100 -12.63 -0.34 10.46
CA LEU A 100 -11.52 0.45 11.00
C LEU A 100 -10.31 0.44 10.07
N TYR A 101 -10.06 -0.69 9.40
CA TYR A 101 -9.03 -0.80 8.39
C TYR A 101 -9.25 0.20 7.24
N TRP A 102 -10.46 0.26 6.68
CA TRP A 102 -10.78 1.23 5.63
C TRP A 102 -10.68 2.67 6.11
N VAL A 103 -11.24 2.99 7.27
CA VAL A 103 -11.12 4.34 7.87
C VAL A 103 -9.66 4.73 8.06
N GLY A 104 -8.84 3.81 8.57
CA GLY A 104 -7.40 3.99 8.73
C GLY A 104 -6.69 4.24 7.40
N MET A 105 -7.06 3.49 6.36
CA MET A 105 -6.52 3.65 5.01
C MET A 105 -6.86 5.01 4.40
N PHE A 106 -8.12 5.44 4.48
CA PHE A 106 -8.53 6.77 3.99
C PHE A 106 -7.79 7.89 4.72
N ARG A 107 -7.62 7.78 6.04
CA ARG A 107 -6.83 8.73 6.82
C ARG A 107 -5.37 8.74 6.38
N PHE A 108 -4.78 7.58 6.15
CA PHE A 108 -3.40 7.46 5.64
C PHE A 108 -3.24 8.14 4.28
N VAL A 109 -4.16 7.90 3.34
CA VAL A 109 -4.16 8.55 2.02
C VAL A 109 -4.27 10.07 2.17
N GLY A 110 -5.16 10.56 3.04
CA GLY A 110 -5.30 11.99 3.31
C GLY A 110 -4.01 12.61 3.83
N VAL A 111 -3.34 11.95 4.79
CA VAL A 111 -2.05 12.41 5.32
C VAL A 111 -0.97 12.36 4.23
N ALA A 112 -0.89 11.27 3.46
CA ALA A 112 0.09 11.13 2.38
C ALA A 112 -0.06 12.21 1.30
N LEU A 113 -1.29 12.54 0.91
CA LEU A 113 -1.57 13.65 -0.01
C LEU A 113 -1.15 15.00 0.58
N GLY A 114 -1.44 15.23 1.87
CA GLY A 114 -0.98 16.43 2.58
C GLY A 114 0.55 16.58 2.57
N TRP A 115 1.27 15.49 2.81
CA TRP A 115 2.73 15.44 2.71
C TRP A 115 3.23 15.69 1.28
N ALA A 116 2.59 15.11 0.27
CA ALA A 116 2.95 15.34 -1.13
C ALA A 116 2.81 16.82 -1.53
N VAL A 117 1.75 17.49 -1.06
CA VAL A 117 1.53 18.94 -1.29
C VAL A 117 2.57 19.78 -0.54
N ALA A 118 2.84 19.46 0.72
CA ALA A 118 3.84 20.18 1.51
C ALA A 118 5.24 20.03 0.90
N PHE A 119 5.59 18.81 0.50
CA PHE A 119 6.88 18.49 -0.12
C PHE A 119 7.05 19.18 -1.48
N SER A 120 6.04 19.12 -2.34
CA SER A 120 6.08 19.81 -3.64
C SER A 120 6.20 21.32 -3.49
N THR A 121 5.49 21.92 -2.53
CA THR A 121 5.62 23.36 -2.23
C THR A 121 7.02 23.70 -1.72
N PHE A 122 7.61 22.85 -0.88
CA PHE A 122 8.98 23.02 -0.38
C PHE A 122 10.00 22.98 -1.52
N VAL A 123 9.91 21.97 -2.40
CA VAL A 123 10.77 21.85 -3.58
C VAL A 123 10.63 23.06 -4.50
N ALA A 124 9.40 23.51 -4.77
CA ALA A 124 9.15 24.68 -5.60
C ALA A 124 9.79 25.96 -5.02
N LYS A 125 9.66 26.19 -3.70
CA LYS A 125 10.30 27.33 -3.03
C LYS A 125 11.82 27.24 -3.08
N LEU A 126 12.39 26.05 -2.89
CA LEU A 126 13.83 25.84 -2.95
C LEU A 126 14.38 26.12 -4.35
N VAL A 127 13.72 25.61 -5.39
CA VAL A 127 14.09 25.88 -6.79
C VAL A 127 13.99 27.38 -7.10
N LEU A 128 12.92 28.04 -6.67
CA LEU A 128 12.74 29.49 -6.87
C LEU A 128 13.86 30.29 -6.20
N GLU A 129 14.24 29.91 -4.98
CA GLU A 129 15.29 30.61 -4.24
C GLU A 129 16.68 30.39 -4.86
N VAL A 130 16.97 29.19 -5.37
CA VAL A 130 18.19 28.91 -6.15
C VAL A 130 18.24 29.79 -7.40
N ILE A 131 17.15 29.87 -8.17
CA ILE A 131 17.06 30.73 -9.36
C ILE A 131 17.28 32.20 -8.98
N ARG A 132 16.64 32.67 -7.90
CA ARG A 132 16.80 34.03 -7.39
C ARG A 132 18.25 34.30 -6.97
N GLN A 133 18.90 33.39 -6.26
CA GLN A 133 20.29 33.55 -5.84
C GLN A 133 21.23 33.64 -7.04
N ILE A 134 21.05 32.81 -8.06
CA ILE A 134 21.82 32.88 -9.30
C ILE A 134 21.58 34.22 -10.02
N ALA A 135 20.33 34.69 -10.08
CA ALA A 135 19.99 35.97 -10.72
C ALA A 135 20.51 37.20 -9.96
N LEU A 136 20.56 37.16 -8.62
CA LEU A 136 21.03 38.26 -7.76
C LEU A 136 22.53 38.20 -7.45
N MET A 137 23.20 37.06 -7.66
CA MET A 137 24.66 36.89 -7.54
C MET A 137 25.48 37.93 -8.34
N PRO A 138 25.17 38.21 -9.63
CA PRO A 138 25.93 39.22 -10.38
C PRO A 138 25.73 40.64 -9.83
N PHE A 139 24.54 40.96 -9.31
CA PHE A 139 24.25 42.30 -8.77
C PHE A 139 24.85 42.53 -7.38
N THR A 140 24.91 41.51 -6.53
CA THR A 140 25.51 41.61 -5.19
C THR A 140 27.04 41.54 -5.21
N MET A 141 27.64 40.86 -6.19
CA MET A 141 29.10 40.93 -6.41
C MET A 141 29.56 42.28 -6.96
N THR A 142 28.73 42.97 -7.73
CA THR A 142 29.06 44.31 -8.27
C THR A 142 29.13 45.38 -7.16
N GLY A 143 28.33 45.27 -6.09
CA GLY A 143 28.40 46.19 -4.94
C GLY A 143 29.62 45.99 -4.03
N ARG A 144 30.11 44.75 -3.88
CA ARG A 144 31.34 44.45 -3.12
C ARG A 144 32.62 44.71 -3.94
N MET A 145 32.55 44.66 -5.27
CA MET A 145 33.65 45.07 -6.15
C MET A 145 33.94 46.58 -6.05
N THR A 146 32.94 47.43 -5.82
CA THR A 146 33.15 48.89 -5.71
C THR A 146 33.88 49.29 -4.42
N GLN A 147 33.76 48.53 -3.32
CA GLN A 147 34.49 48.83 -2.08
C GLN A 147 35.90 48.20 -2.03
N ASN A 148 36.14 47.09 -2.76
CA ASN A 148 37.46 46.44 -2.79
C ASN A 148 38.39 46.93 -3.91
N TYR A 149 37.93 47.80 -4.81
CA TYR A 149 38.80 48.40 -5.85
C TYR A 149 39.88 49.35 -5.31
N PHE A 150 39.90 49.62 -4.00
CA PHE A 150 40.90 50.47 -3.35
C PHE A 150 41.95 49.70 -2.52
N THR A 151 42.01 48.36 -2.58
CA THR A 151 43.17 47.60 -2.06
C THR A 151 43.57 46.44 -2.98
N PRO A 152 44.86 46.32 -3.34
CA PRO A 152 45.33 45.43 -4.41
C PRO A 152 45.31 43.97 -3.97
N GLY A 153 44.60 43.11 -4.70
CA GLY A 153 44.54 41.67 -4.42
C GLY A 153 44.11 40.83 -5.63
N VAL A 154 45.12 40.25 -6.29
CA VAL A 154 45.14 39.10 -7.24
C VAL A 154 44.18 39.15 -8.47
N PRO A 155 44.71 39.07 -9.71
CA PRO A 155 43.92 39.17 -10.94
C PRO A 155 43.18 37.87 -11.28
N TRP A 156 42.05 37.63 -10.61
CA TRP A 156 41.24 36.41 -10.77
C TRP A 156 40.69 36.21 -12.20
N ILE A 157 40.50 37.28 -12.97
CA ILE A 157 40.10 37.21 -14.39
C ILE A 157 41.12 36.46 -15.23
N ALA A 158 42.42 36.62 -14.96
CA ALA A 158 43.46 35.85 -15.66
C ALA A 158 43.33 34.35 -15.35
N PHE A 159 42.99 34.00 -14.12
CA PHE A 159 42.83 32.61 -13.69
C PHE A 159 41.61 31.93 -14.33
N VAL A 160 40.47 32.62 -14.42
CA VAL A 160 39.28 32.09 -15.12
C VAL A 160 39.54 31.92 -16.61
N MET A 161 40.21 32.88 -17.24
CA MET A 161 40.54 32.81 -18.66
C MET A 161 41.46 31.60 -18.95
N LEU A 162 42.37 31.28 -18.02
CA LEU A 162 43.28 30.13 -18.12
C LEU A 162 42.53 28.80 -17.95
N ILE A 163 41.60 28.69 -16.99
CA ILE A 163 40.75 27.49 -16.82
C ILE A 163 39.88 27.26 -18.06
N PHE A 164 39.28 28.33 -18.59
CA PHE A 164 38.47 28.26 -19.80
C PHE A 164 39.29 27.81 -21.01
N TRP A 165 40.52 28.31 -21.14
CA TRP A 165 41.44 27.90 -22.20
C TRP A 165 41.84 26.42 -22.08
N CYS A 166 42.21 25.96 -20.89
CA CYS A 166 42.54 24.54 -20.67
C CYS A 166 41.36 23.59 -20.94
N ALA A 167 40.12 24.01 -20.64
CA ALA A 167 38.94 23.20 -20.91
C ALA A 167 38.62 23.10 -22.40
N LEU A 168 38.94 24.13 -23.18
CA LEU A 168 38.71 24.17 -24.63
C LEU A 168 39.79 23.38 -25.39
N GLU A 169 41.02 23.32 -24.88
CA GLU A 169 42.11 22.55 -25.48
C GLU A 169 42.05 21.05 -25.16
N ALA A 170 41.30 20.66 -24.12
CA ALA A 170 41.10 19.26 -23.72
C ALA A 170 39.88 18.58 -24.37
N ALA A 171 39.06 19.33 -25.12
CA ALA A 171 37.87 18.85 -25.84
C ALA A 171 38.16 18.73 -27.35
#